data_AF-A0A929QG53-F1
#
_entry.id   AF-A0A929QG53-F1
#
_cell.length_a   1.000
_cell.length_b   1.000
_cell.length_c   1.000
_cell.angle_alpha   90.00
_cell.angle_beta   90.00
_cell.angle_gamma   90.00
#
_symmetry.space_group_name_H-M   'P 1'
#
loop_
_entity.id
_entity.type
_entity.pdbx_description
1 polymer ?
#
loop_
_entity_poly.entity_id
_entity_poly.type
_entity_poly.pdbx_seq_one_letter_code
_entity_poly.pdbx_strand_id
1 'polypeptide(L)'
;MNRSTIAYEILNAVGGSKNLLDNEVCMTRLRLSVEDFTLIDNEQLSTATGVLGVVGRGANGVEVVFGPNLAQEVNNSLNTILEESELTTCKITDKPNFSTSASTYKEEMGELISLLENKNLKQTTDADQDTNAQSSSSNFDELNFVDEKNFDFTGPRLLIVNGPNINMLGIREPELYGKADYRSLIKACKDEAQKQGFSDCTCYQSNHEGDLIDALQDALGAYDGIIINPAAYTHTSIALLDAALAVRLPIIEVHLTDISSREDFRHISYIREACFASLSGKGIESYREAIQLMAQHLAK
;
A
#
# COMPACT_ATOMS: atom_id res chain seq x y z
N MET A 1 -10.34 9.51 19.73
CA MET A 1 -10.61 8.25 19.01
C MET A 1 -9.85 7.15 19.71
N ASN A 2 -10.48 6.00 19.98
CA ASN A 2 -9.79 4.88 20.63
C ASN A 2 -8.96 4.13 19.56
N ARG A 3 -7.64 4.09 19.71
CA ARG A 3 -6.72 3.50 18.73
C ARG A 3 -6.80 1.99 18.69
N SER A 4 -7.07 1.37 19.82
CA SER A 4 -7.32 -0.07 19.92
C SER A 4 -8.55 -0.46 19.10
N THR A 5 -9.61 0.36 19.09
CA THR A 5 -10.79 0.11 18.25
C THR A 5 -10.44 0.13 16.76
N ILE A 6 -9.65 1.10 16.32
CA ILE A 6 -9.19 1.19 14.92
C ILE A 6 -8.33 -0.04 14.56
N ALA A 7 -7.45 -0.47 15.46
CA ALA A 7 -6.64 -1.67 15.25
C ALA A 7 -7.50 -2.93 15.11
N TYR A 8 -8.56 -3.09 15.91
CA TYR A 8 -9.52 -4.20 15.75
C TYR A 8 -10.32 -4.13 14.46
N GLU A 9 -10.74 -2.92 14.04
CA GLU A 9 -11.43 -2.72 12.75
C GLU A 9 -10.55 -3.21 11.58
N ILE A 10 -9.27 -2.79 11.59
CA ILE A 10 -8.30 -3.21 10.57
C ILE A 10 -8.06 -4.71 10.64
N LEU A 11 -7.83 -5.25 11.84
CA LEU A 11 -7.54 -6.67 12.04
C LEU A 11 -8.69 -7.55 11.54
N ASN A 12 -9.94 -7.16 11.80
CA ASN A 12 -11.11 -7.88 11.30
C ASN A 12 -11.22 -7.79 9.77
N ALA A 13 -10.98 -6.60 9.22
CA ALA A 13 -11.08 -6.38 7.79
C ALA A 13 -9.98 -7.09 6.98
N VAL A 14 -8.82 -7.39 7.58
CA VAL A 14 -7.79 -8.24 6.96
C VAL A 14 -7.99 -9.74 7.20
N GLY A 15 -9.11 -10.19 7.76
CA GLY A 15 -9.37 -11.62 8.00
C GLY A 15 -8.86 -12.17 9.34
N GLY A 16 -8.52 -11.30 10.29
CA GLY A 16 -8.13 -11.63 11.66
C GLY A 16 -6.63 -11.78 11.89
N SER A 17 -6.23 -12.02 13.15
CA SER A 17 -4.81 -12.11 13.55
C SER A 17 -4.04 -13.24 12.90
N LYS A 18 -4.72 -14.33 12.51
CA LYS A 18 -4.07 -15.46 11.84
C LYS A 18 -3.72 -15.17 10.39
N ASN A 19 -4.42 -14.24 9.74
CA ASN A 19 -4.16 -13.89 8.36
C ASN A 19 -3.06 -12.84 8.24
N LEU A 20 -2.69 -12.17 9.32
CA LEU A 20 -1.67 -11.13 9.33
C LEU A 20 -0.30 -11.74 9.67
N LEU A 21 0.62 -11.71 8.71
CA LEU A 21 1.98 -12.24 8.85
C LEU A 21 2.94 -11.21 9.44
N ASP A 22 2.83 -9.96 9.02
CA ASP A 22 3.74 -8.89 9.42
C ASP A 22 3.06 -7.52 9.28
N ASN A 23 3.48 -6.57 10.11
CA ASN A 23 3.02 -5.19 10.07
C ASN A 23 4.17 -4.20 10.25
N GLU A 24 4.37 -3.37 9.23
CA GLU A 24 5.34 -2.28 9.25
C GLU A 24 4.63 -0.94 9.18
N VAL A 25 5.24 0.09 9.74
CA VAL A 25 4.67 1.43 9.77
C VAL A 25 5.62 2.46 9.21
N CYS A 26 5.09 3.34 8.37
CA CYS A 26 5.76 4.57 7.92
C CYS A 26 4.97 5.81 8.39
N MET A 27 5.44 6.99 8.02
CA MET A 27 4.90 8.29 8.47
C MET A 27 3.37 8.41 8.38
N THR A 28 2.76 7.84 7.34
CA THR A 28 1.32 7.94 7.07
C THR A 28 0.70 6.62 6.65
N ARG A 29 1.42 5.51 6.64
CA ARG A 29 0.89 4.24 6.15
C ARG A 29 1.23 3.10 7.11
N LEU A 30 0.28 2.20 7.24
CA LEU A 30 0.45 0.90 7.87
C LEU A 30 0.53 -0.13 6.74
N ARG A 31 1.66 -0.78 6.59
CA ARG A 31 1.92 -1.83 5.61
C ARG A 31 1.66 -3.16 6.29
N LEU A 32 0.75 -3.95 5.74
CA LEU A 32 0.34 -5.24 6.26
C LEU A 32 0.70 -6.31 5.24
N SER A 33 1.36 -7.37 5.69
CA SER A 33 1.58 -8.58 4.90
C SER A 33 0.60 -9.63 5.36
N VAL A 34 -0.17 -10.21 4.44
CA VAL A 34 -1.19 -11.23 4.76
C VAL A 34 -0.88 -12.58 4.13
N GLU A 35 -1.42 -13.65 4.71
CA GLU A 35 -1.28 -15.01 4.18
C GLU A 35 -2.22 -15.25 2.99
N ASP A 36 -3.51 -14.91 3.15
CA ASP A 36 -4.56 -15.07 2.15
C ASP A 36 -5.22 -13.73 1.82
N PHE A 37 -5.05 -13.30 0.56
CA PHE A 37 -5.61 -12.05 0.07
C PHE A 37 -7.14 -12.09 -0.11
N THR A 38 -7.73 -13.29 -0.24
CA THR A 38 -9.18 -13.45 -0.46
C THR A 38 -10.02 -13.15 0.78
N LEU A 39 -9.39 -13.21 1.95
CA LEU A 39 -10.03 -12.90 3.23
C LEU A 39 -10.09 -11.40 3.53
N ILE A 40 -9.47 -10.57 2.69
CA ILE A 40 -9.44 -9.12 2.89
C ILE A 40 -10.74 -8.49 2.41
N ASP A 41 -11.44 -7.86 3.33
CA ASP A 41 -12.58 -7.00 3.03
C ASP A 41 -12.10 -5.56 2.76
N ASN A 42 -11.88 -5.26 1.48
CA ASN A 42 -11.43 -3.94 1.03
C ASN A 42 -12.46 -2.84 1.31
N GLU A 43 -13.76 -3.16 1.36
CA GLU A 43 -14.81 -2.19 1.65
C GLU A 43 -14.75 -1.78 3.13
N GLN A 44 -14.64 -2.76 4.03
CA GLN A 44 -14.44 -2.52 5.47
C GLN A 44 -13.13 -1.78 5.75
N LEU A 45 -12.02 -2.14 5.09
CA LEU A 45 -10.75 -1.43 5.26
C LEU A 45 -10.85 0.04 4.83
N SER A 46 -11.55 0.33 3.72
CA SER A 46 -11.69 1.68 3.21
C SER A 46 -12.62 2.57 4.05
N THR A 47 -13.57 1.95 4.77
CA THR A 47 -14.54 2.63 5.62
C THR A 47 -14.13 2.68 7.10
N ALA A 48 -13.06 1.98 7.47
CA ALA A 48 -12.52 1.96 8.82
C ALA A 48 -12.10 3.36 9.30
N THR A 49 -12.23 3.56 10.61
CA THR A 49 -12.12 4.89 11.21
C THR A 49 -10.72 5.49 11.04
N GLY A 50 -10.63 6.61 10.33
CA GLY A 50 -9.37 7.34 10.14
C GLY A 50 -8.51 6.85 8.98
N VAL A 51 -8.98 5.85 8.23
CA VAL A 51 -8.37 5.44 6.96
C VAL A 51 -8.69 6.48 5.88
N LEU A 52 -7.66 6.90 5.16
CA LEU A 52 -7.73 7.84 4.04
C LEU A 52 -7.67 7.13 2.68
N GLY A 53 -7.20 5.89 2.66
CA GLY A 53 -7.13 5.05 1.46
C GLY A 53 -6.48 3.71 1.73
N VAL A 54 -6.69 2.77 0.82
CA VAL A 54 -6.09 1.43 0.85
C VAL A 54 -5.41 1.19 -0.49
N VAL A 55 -4.18 0.66 -0.48
CA VAL A 55 -3.37 0.41 -1.67
C VAL A 55 -2.83 -1.01 -1.61
N GLY A 56 -2.97 -1.79 -2.69
CA GLY A 56 -2.33 -3.11 -2.76
C GLY A 56 -0.82 -3.01 -2.98
N ARG A 57 -0.04 -3.88 -2.33
CA ARG A 57 1.42 -3.98 -2.44
C ARG A 57 1.83 -5.42 -2.76
N GLY A 58 2.25 -5.69 -3.99
CA GLY A 58 2.65 -7.04 -4.41
C GLY A 58 1.49 -8.07 -4.36
N ALA A 59 1.82 -9.35 -4.21
CA ALA A 59 0.82 -10.43 -4.19
C ALA A 59 0.05 -10.52 -2.85
N ASN A 60 0.72 -10.20 -1.75
CA ASN A 60 0.25 -10.48 -0.39
C ASN A 60 0.29 -9.25 0.54
N GLY A 61 0.62 -8.07 0.03
CA GLY A 61 0.73 -6.86 0.83
C GLY A 61 -0.45 -5.91 0.63
N VAL A 62 -0.84 -5.23 1.70
CA VAL A 62 -1.83 -4.16 1.70
C VAL A 62 -1.30 -2.98 2.51
N GLU A 63 -1.37 -1.78 1.95
CA GLU A 63 -1.07 -0.54 2.65
C GLU A 63 -2.37 0.17 3.03
N VAL A 64 -2.54 0.44 4.31
CA VAL A 64 -3.62 1.27 4.84
C VAL A 64 -3.05 2.66 5.10
N VAL A 65 -3.55 3.66 4.38
CA VAL A 65 -3.12 5.05 4.47
C VAL A 65 -3.90 5.74 5.58
N PHE A 66 -3.19 6.28 6.55
CA PHE A 66 -3.69 7.11 7.63
C PHE A 66 -3.19 8.56 7.49
N GLY A 67 -3.71 9.46 8.33
CA GLY A 67 -3.09 10.76 8.55
C GLY A 67 -1.75 10.66 9.30
N PRO A 68 -0.93 11.74 9.29
CA PRO A 68 0.33 11.78 10.03
C PRO A 68 0.10 11.48 11.53
N ASN A 69 1.00 10.73 12.14
CA ASN A 69 0.99 10.24 13.53
C ASN A 69 0.00 9.10 13.83
N LEU A 70 -1.09 8.94 13.06
CA LEU A 70 -2.10 7.92 13.35
C LEU A 70 -1.61 6.50 13.04
N ALA A 71 -0.85 6.33 11.96
CA ALA A 71 -0.34 5.02 11.55
C ALA A 71 0.48 4.34 12.66
N GLN A 72 1.38 5.10 13.32
CA GLN A 72 2.22 4.59 14.41
C GLN A 72 1.41 4.16 15.62
N GLU A 73 0.42 4.96 16.02
CA GLU A 73 -0.41 4.66 17.19
C GLU A 73 -1.29 3.42 16.97
N VAL A 74 -1.80 3.26 15.74
CA VAL A 74 -2.56 2.08 15.34
C VAL A 74 -1.66 0.84 15.29
N ASN A 75 -0.45 0.95 14.73
CA ASN A 75 0.51 -0.15 14.69
C ASN A 75 0.87 -0.66 16.09
N ASN A 76 1.17 0.25 17.01
CA ASN A 76 1.47 -0.10 18.39
C ASN A 76 0.29 -0.84 19.05
N SER A 77 -0.94 -0.39 18.78
CA SER A 77 -2.15 -1.02 19.29
C SER A 77 -2.35 -2.42 18.68
N LEU A 78 -2.05 -2.58 17.40
CA LEU A 78 -2.11 -3.87 16.70
C LEU A 78 -1.12 -4.87 17.33
N ASN A 79 0.12 -4.44 17.59
CA ASN A 79 1.14 -5.28 18.24
C ASN A 79 0.70 -5.74 19.63
N THR A 80 0.14 -4.84 20.45
CA THR A 80 -0.40 -5.22 21.75
C THR A 80 -1.49 -6.28 21.64
N ILE A 81 -2.40 -6.15 20.66
CA ILE A 81 -3.48 -7.14 20.43
C ILE A 81 -2.91 -8.49 19.96
N LEU A 82 -1.90 -8.47 19.09
CA LEU A 82 -1.25 -9.68 18.59
C LEU A 82 -0.50 -10.40 19.73
N GLU A 83 0.25 -9.67 20.55
CA GLU A 83 0.94 -10.19 21.74
C GLU A 83 -0.05 -10.78 22.77
N GLU A 84 -1.19 -10.13 23.02
CA GLU A 84 -2.26 -10.64 23.89
C GLU A 84 -2.90 -11.93 23.32
N SER A 85 -3.01 -12.04 21.99
CA SER A 85 -3.53 -13.24 21.33
C SER A 85 -2.57 -14.43 21.41
N GLU A 86 -1.26 -14.18 21.43
CA GLU A 86 -0.21 -15.19 21.68
C GLU A 86 -0.18 -15.65 23.15
N LEU A 87 -0.42 -14.74 24.10
CA LEU A 87 -0.60 -15.06 25.52
C LEU A 87 -1.85 -15.92 25.78
N THR A 88 -2.91 -15.74 24.97
CA THR A 88 -4.14 -16.56 25.05
C THR A 88 -3.94 -17.96 24.42
N THR A 89 -2.90 -18.15 23.62
CA THR A 89 -2.58 -19.43 22.93
C THR A 89 -1.35 -20.16 23.52
N CYS A 90 -0.66 -19.57 24.50
CA CYS A 90 0.49 -20.20 25.16
C CYS A 90 0.10 -21.08 26.37
N LYS A 91 0.05 -22.39 26.10
CA LYS A 91 0.47 -23.53 26.94
C LYS A 91 0.13 -23.49 28.45
N ILE A 92 -0.86 -24.31 28.83
CA ILE A 92 -0.88 -25.01 30.11
C ILE A 92 0.30 -26.00 30.13
N THR A 93 1.49 -25.54 30.52
CA THR A 93 2.53 -26.32 31.21
C THR A 93 3.46 -25.35 31.91
N ASP A 94 3.12 -25.04 33.16
CA ASP A 94 3.99 -25.09 34.34
C ASP A 94 3.59 -24.05 35.40
N LYS A 95 3.68 -24.49 36.66
CA LYS A 95 3.09 -23.88 37.86
C LYS A 95 3.62 -22.48 38.18
N PRO A 96 2.82 -21.67 38.92
CA PRO A 96 3.04 -20.23 39.09
C PRO A 96 3.97 -19.90 40.26
N ASN A 97 4.69 -18.78 40.16
CA ASN A 97 5.21 -18.06 41.31
C ASN A 97 4.36 -16.80 41.55
N PHE A 98 3.93 -16.67 42.81
CA PHE A 98 2.84 -15.86 43.32
C PHE A 98 3.30 -14.48 43.81
N SER A 99 2.53 -13.43 43.50
CA SER A 99 2.02 -12.39 44.42
C SER A 99 1.40 -11.27 43.56
N THR A 100 0.14 -10.82 43.70
CA THR A 100 -0.41 -10.16 44.90
C THR A 100 -1.94 -9.97 44.77
N SER A 101 -2.64 -10.02 45.92
CA SER A 101 -4.02 -9.56 46.27
C SER A 101 -5.25 -10.16 45.55
N ALA A 102 -5.76 -11.29 46.09
CA ALA A 102 -6.93 -12.03 45.63
C ALA A 102 -8.23 -11.83 46.45
N SER A 103 -8.34 -10.79 47.28
CA SER A 103 -9.51 -10.61 48.16
C SER A 103 -10.65 -9.79 47.58
N THR A 104 -10.40 -8.91 46.62
CA THR A 104 -11.43 -7.96 46.13
C THR A 104 -12.34 -8.57 45.03
N TYR A 105 -11.80 -9.46 44.20
CA TYR A 105 -12.51 -9.99 43.02
C TYR A 105 -13.56 -11.07 43.31
N LYS A 106 -13.62 -11.61 44.53
CA LYS A 106 -14.54 -12.72 44.87
C LYS A 106 -15.94 -12.26 45.27
N GLU A 107 -16.08 -11.06 45.80
CA GLU A 107 -17.40 -10.54 46.20
C GLU A 107 -18.17 -9.99 44.98
N GLU A 108 -17.50 -9.29 44.07
CA GLU A 108 -18.13 -8.71 42.87
C GLU A 108 -18.59 -9.79 41.86
N MET A 109 -17.86 -10.91 41.76
CA MET A 109 -18.23 -12.02 40.85
C MET A 109 -19.41 -12.86 41.37
N GLY A 110 -19.69 -12.85 42.67
CA GLY A 110 -20.84 -13.55 43.25
C GLY A 110 -22.18 -12.89 42.91
N GLU A 111 -22.22 -11.56 42.88
CA GLU A 111 -23.43 -10.81 42.54
C GLU A 111 -23.79 -10.92 41.06
N LEU A 112 -22.78 -10.93 40.18
CA LEU A 112 -22.97 -11.05 38.72
C LEU A 112 -23.53 -12.41 38.29
N ILE A 113 -23.13 -13.51 38.94
CA ILE A 113 -23.62 -14.85 38.62
C ILE A 113 -25.09 -15.00 39.03
N SER A 114 -25.47 -14.47 40.20
CA SER A 114 -26.86 -14.48 40.69
C SER A 114 -27.81 -13.68 39.77
N LEU A 115 -27.33 -12.57 39.19
CA LEU A 115 -28.12 -11.76 38.24
C LEU A 115 -28.31 -12.44 36.88
N LEU A 116 -27.35 -13.26 36.44
CA LEU A 116 -27.41 -13.98 35.17
C LEU A 116 -28.33 -15.21 35.25
N GLU A 117 -28.34 -15.94 36.37
CA GLU A 117 -29.22 -17.09 36.55
C GLU A 117 -30.70 -16.69 36.62
N ASN A 118 -31.02 -15.54 37.21
CA ASN A 118 -32.39 -15.03 37.31
C ASN A 118 -32.97 -14.50 35.98
N LYS A 119 -32.13 -14.20 34.97
CA LYS A 119 -32.57 -13.73 33.65
C LYS A 119 -32.96 -14.88 32.71
N ASN A 120 -32.36 -16.07 32.87
CA ASN A 120 -32.55 -17.20 31.96
C ASN A 120 -33.80 -18.06 32.22
N LEU A 121 -34.61 -17.77 33.24
CA LEU A 121 -35.87 -18.48 33.50
C LEU A 121 -37.14 -17.81 32.92
N LYS A 122 -37.03 -16.70 32.18
CA LYS A 122 -38.22 -15.91 31.74
C LYS A 122 -38.44 -15.79 30.23
N GLN A 123 -37.71 -16.50 29.37
CA GLN A 123 -37.95 -16.46 27.92
C GLN A 123 -37.94 -17.87 27.29
N THR A 124 -38.93 -18.68 27.66
CA THR A 124 -39.43 -19.77 26.81
C THR A 124 -40.95 -19.86 26.99
N THR A 125 -41.72 -19.15 26.17
CA THR A 125 -43.06 -19.59 25.75
C THR A 125 -43.35 -18.98 24.39
N ASP A 126 -43.74 -19.88 23.49
CA ASP A 126 -44.43 -19.69 22.22
C ASP A 126 -43.59 -19.21 21.02
N ALA A 127 -43.74 -19.72 19.79
CA ALA A 127 -44.23 -20.97 19.21
C ALA A 127 -43.99 -20.82 17.69
N ASP A 128 -43.83 -21.96 17.02
CA ASP A 128 -44.33 -22.24 15.68
C ASP A 128 -43.64 -21.75 14.38
N GLN A 129 -43.17 -22.78 13.67
CA GLN A 129 -43.56 -23.20 12.31
C GLN A 129 -42.62 -22.90 11.11
N ASP A 130 -42.15 -24.02 10.55
CA ASP A 130 -42.23 -24.42 9.12
C ASP A 130 -41.46 -23.58 8.07
N THR A 131 -40.86 -24.11 7.00
CA THR A 131 -40.66 -25.45 6.45
C THR A 131 -39.57 -25.36 5.36
N ASN A 132 -38.82 -26.45 5.22
CA ASN A 132 -38.20 -27.04 4.02
C ASN A 132 -38.34 -26.41 2.61
N ALA A 133 -37.22 -26.43 1.87
CA ALA A 133 -37.00 -27.15 0.59
C ALA A 133 -36.45 -26.33 -0.62
N GLN A 134 -35.23 -26.71 -1.01
CA GLN A 134 -34.78 -27.14 -2.35
C GLN A 134 -34.99 -26.25 -3.60
N SER A 135 -33.85 -25.87 -4.17
CA SER A 135 -33.40 -26.05 -5.57
C SER A 135 -34.43 -26.10 -6.69
N SER A 136 -34.24 -25.26 -7.71
CA SER A 136 -33.86 -25.73 -9.05
C SER A 136 -33.70 -24.58 -10.05
N SER A 137 -32.75 -24.81 -10.94
CA SER A 137 -32.32 -24.03 -12.09
C SER A 137 -33.38 -23.84 -13.17
N SER A 138 -33.38 -22.68 -13.83
CA SER A 138 -33.64 -22.61 -15.27
C SER A 138 -32.93 -21.43 -15.93
N ASN A 139 -32.21 -21.78 -16.99
CA ASN A 139 -31.57 -20.98 -18.03
C ASN A 139 -32.17 -19.59 -18.29
N PHE A 140 -31.28 -18.60 -18.39
CA PHE A 140 -31.49 -17.41 -19.20
C PHE A 140 -30.23 -17.11 -20.02
N ASP A 141 -30.34 -17.44 -21.30
CA ASP A 141 -29.93 -16.68 -22.48
C ASP A 141 -28.53 -16.07 -22.52
N GLU A 142 -27.73 -16.75 -23.34
CA GLU A 142 -26.57 -16.31 -24.10
C GLU A 142 -26.81 -14.93 -24.75
N LEU A 143 -26.16 -13.90 -24.22
CA LEU A 143 -26.09 -12.56 -24.79
C LEU A 143 -24.62 -12.20 -25.03
N ASN A 144 -24.22 -12.34 -26.30
CA ASN A 144 -22.94 -11.89 -26.83
C ASN A 144 -22.78 -10.36 -26.66
N PHE A 145 -21.86 -9.94 -25.79
CA PHE A 145 -21.33 -8.58 -25.73
C PHE A 145 -19.80 -8.58 -25.88
N VAL A 146 -19.39 -8.35 -27.13
CA VAL A 146 -18.21 -7.65 -27.68
C VAL A 146 -16.98 -7.36 -26.79
N ASP A 147 -15.84 -7.89 -27.28
CA ASP A 147 -14.42 -7.53 -27.05
C ASP A 147 -13.93 -7.32 -25.60
N GLU A 148 -13.70 -8.43 -24.90
CA GLU A 148 -12.66 -8.47 -23.88
C GLU A 148 -11.30 -8.35 -24.60
N LYS A 149 -10.67 -7.18 -24.47
CA LYS A 149 -9.25 -7.01 -24.79
C LYS A 149 -8.48 -8.07 -24.02
N ASN A 150 -7.94 -9.07 -24.72
CA ASN A 150 -6.87 -9.92 -24.22
C ASN A 150 -5.73 -9.01 -23.77
N PHE A 151 -5.69 -8.72 -22.46
CA PHE A 151 -4.59 -8.00 -21.86
C PHE A 151 -3.48 -9.03 -21.68
N ASP A 152 -2.55 -9.04 -22.62
CA ASP A 152 -1.43 -9.95 -22.61
C ASP A 152 -0.55 -9.61 -21.40
N PHE A 153 -0.68 -10.41 -20.33
CA PHE A 153 0.11 -10.27 -19.09
C PHE A 153 1.60 -10.61 -19.27
N THR A 154 2.06 -10.83 -20.51
CA THR A 154 3.44 -11.24 -20.82
C THR A 154 4.38 -10.08 -21.15
N GLY A 155 3.88 -8.84 -21.22
CA GLY A 155 4.71 -7.65 -21.47
C GLY A 155 5.60 -7.27 -20.27
N PRO A 156 6.68 -6.49 -20.49
CA PRO A 156 7.52 -6.00 -19.41
C PRO A 156 6.76 -5.05 -18.48
N ARG A 157 7.21 -4.96 -17.23
CA ARG A 157 6.64 -4.10 -16.18
C ARG A 157 7.54 -2.90 -15.91
N LEU A 158 6.94 -1.73 -15.82
CA LEU A 158 7.64 -0.45 -15.63
C LEU A 158 7.31 0.18 -14.28
N LEU A 159 8.35 0.63 -13.56
CA LEU A 159 8.21 1.46 -12.38
C LEU A 159 8.62 2.91 -12.69
N ILE A 160 7.76 3.86 -12.34
CA ILE A 160 8.07 5.29 -12.41
C ILE A 160 8.13 5.85 -11.01
N VAL A 161 9.30 6.32 -10.59
CA VAL A 161 9.55 6.85 -9.24
C VAL A 161 9.69 8.36 -9.29
N ASN A 162 8.92 9.07 -8.46
CA ASN A 162 8.95 10.52 -8.38
C ASN A 162 9.35 10.98 -6.98
N GLY A 163 10.36 11.84 -6.93
CA GLY A 163 10.90 12.39 -5.71
C GLY A 163 10.07 13.54 -5.13
N PRO A 164 10.68 14.33 -4.23
CA PRO A 164 9.95 15.30 -3.43
C PRO A 164 9.33 16.42 -4.27
N ASN A 165 8.16 16.86 -3.84
CA ASN A 165 7.36 17.95 -4.39
C ASN A 165 6.77 17.72 -5.79
N ILE A 166 7.00 16.58 -6.45
CA ILE A 166 6.34 16.25 -7.73
C ILE A 166 4.82 16.08 -7.57
N ASN A 167 4.35 15.69 -6.38
CA ASN A 167 2.92 15.68 -6.04
C ASN A 167 2.26 17.08 -6.09
N MET A 168 3.05 18.16 -6.06
CA MET A 168 2.57 19.55 -6.04
C MET A 168 2.48 20.18 -7.44
N LEU A 169 2.69 19.42 -8.51
CA LEU A 169 2.54 19.90 -9.88
C LEU A 169 1.14 20.49 -10.13
N GLY A 170 1.09 21.62 -10.84
CA GLY A 170 -0.14 22.36 -11.14
C GLY A 170 -0.63 23.28 -10.01
N ILE A 171 -0.12 23.13 -8.78
CA ILE A 171 -0.46 24.02 -7.65
C ILE A 171 0.62 25.09 -7.46
N ARG A 172 1.89 24.73 -7.70
CA ARG A 172 3.05 25.61 -7.51
C ARG A 172 3.65 26.03 -8.85
N GLU A 173 3.92 27.33 -9.00
CA GLU A 173 4.68 27.92 -10.12
C GLU A 173 4.23 27.43 -11.52
N PRO A 174 2.96 27.66 -11.92
CA PRO A 174 2.43 27.18 -13.20
C PRO A 174 3.19 27.69 -14.43
N GLU A 175 3.96 28.77 -14.29
CA GLU A 175 4.81 29.34 -15.35
C GLU A 175 6.07 28.47 -15.63
N LEU A 176 6.60 27.77 -14.61
CA LEU A 176 7.80 26.92 -14.73
C LEU A 176 7.46 25.46 -15.06
N TYR A 177 6.34 24.93 -14.56
CA TYR A 177 5.98 23.50 -14.66
C TYR A 177 4.77 23.23 -15.57
N GLY A 178 4.12 24.28 -16.09
CA GLY A 178 2.91 24.18 -16.89
C GLY A 178 1.64 23.97 -16.07
N LYS A 179 0.48 23.92 -16.75
CA LYS A 179 -0.84 23.70 -16.12
C LYS A 179 -1.15 22.23 -15.82
N ALA A 180 -0.25 21.32 -16.18
CA ALA A 180 -0.49 19.91 -16.01
C ALA A 180 -0.28 19.52 -14.52
N ASP A 181 -1.29 18.88 -13.94
CA ASP A 181 -1.25 18.40 -12.57
C ASP A 181 -0.60 17.01 -12.49
N TYR A 182 -0.30 16.56 -11.28
CA TYR A 182 0.31 15.26 -11.03
C TYR A 182 -0.55 14.09 -11.58
N ARG A 183 -1.89 14.25 -11.57
CA ARG A 183 -2.81 13.25 -12.16
C ARG A 183 -2.65 13.14 -13.66
N SER A 184 -2.49 14.26 -14.35
CA SER A 184 -2.22 14.32 -15.79
C SER A 184 -0.89 13.66 -16.14
N LEU A 185 0.14 13.86 -15.30
CA LEU A 185 1.43 13.18 -15.45
C LEU A 185 1.28 11.65 -15.34
N ILE A 186 0.63 11.14 -14.29
CA ILE A 186 0.42 9.70 -14.12
C ILE A 186 -0.35 9.13 -15.31
N LYS A 187 -1.43 9.78 -15.72
CA LYS A 187 -2.23 9.34 -16.87
C LYS A 187 -1.39 9.30 -18.13
N ALA A 188 -0.62 10.37 -18.40
CA ALA A 188 0.25 10.43 -19.56
C ALA A 188 1.27 9.28 -19.61
N CYS A 189 1.84 8.93 -18.46
CA CYS A 189 2.80 7.84 -18.34
C CYS A 189 2.15 6.47 -18.55
N LYS A 190 0.99 6.21 -17.93
CA LYS A 190 0.26 4.95 -18.11
C LYS A 190 -0.21 4.76 -19.55
N ASP A 191 -0.78 5.80 -20.15
CA ASP A 191 -1.23 5.80 -21.54
C ASP A 191 -0.05 5.53 -22.50
N GLU A 192 1.12 6.11 -22.23
CA GLU A 192 2.31 5.87 -23.07
C GLU A 192 2.86 4.47 -22.87
N ALA A 193 2.99 4.00 -21.63
CA ALA A 193 3.50 2.66 -21.34
C ALA A 193 2.64 1.58 -22.00
N GLN A 194 1.31 1.73 -21.94
CA GLN A 194 0.40 0.82 -22.63
C GLN A 194 0.62 0.83 -24.15
N LYS A 195 0.83 2.01 -24.77
CA LYS A 195 1.12 2.09 -26.21
C LYS A 195 2.44 1.43 -26.59
N GLN A 196 3.43 1.46 -25.70
CA GLN A 196 4.74 0.85 -25.91
C GLN A 196 4.77 -0.65 -25.57
N GLY A 197 3.64 -1.24 -25.14
CA GLY A 197 3.52 -2.67 -24.89
C GLY A 197 3.95 -3.14 -23.50
N PHE A 198 4.08 -2.23 -22.53
CA PHE A 198 4.26 -2.63 -21.13
C PHE A 198 2.96 -3.26 -20.59
N SER A 199 3.07 -4.37 -19.86
CA SER A 199 1.94 -5.00 -19.20
C SER A 199 1.48 -4.19 -17.99
N ASP A 200 2.41 -3.56 -17.29
CA ASP A 200 2.11 -2.75 -16.11
C ASP A 200 3.00 -1.50 -16.07
N CYS A 201 2.43 -0.41 -15.55
CA CYS A 201 3.11 0.84 -15.33
C CYS A 201 2.67 1.41 -13.97
N THR A 202 3.50 1.16 -12.96
CA THR A 202 3.27 1.65 -11.60
C THR A 202 3.95 3.01 -11.44
N CYS A 203 3.20 4.00 -10.96
CA CYS A 203 3.74 5.32 -10.64
C CYS A 203 3.78 5.49 -9.11
N TYR A 204 4.97 5.69 -8.56
CA TYR A 204 5.22 5.92 -7.15
C TYR A 204 5.73 7.34 -6.92
N GLN A 205 5.36 7.96 -5.80
CA GLN A 205 5.89 9.25 -5.38
C GLN A 205 6.06 9.29 -3.88
N SER A 206 7.19 9.83 -3.43
CA SER A 206 7.41 10.17 -2.02
C SER A 206 8.26 11.43 -1.87
N ASN A 207 8.06 12.10 -0.73
CA ASN A 207 8.90 13.19 -0.27
C ASN A 207 10.04 12.73 0.65
N HIS A 208 10.07 11.45 1.01
CA HIS A 208 11.08 10.87 1.89
C HIS A 208 12.10 10.09 1.07
N GLU A 209 13.38 10.33 1.34
CA GLU A 209 14.47 9.65 0.65
C GLU A 209 14.44 8.12 0.87
N GLY A 210 14.21 7.67 2.11
CA GLY A 210 14.12 6.25 2.45
C GLY A 210 13.03 5.51 1.68
N ASP A 211 11.84 6.12 1.56
CA ASP A 211 10.73 5.55 0.77
C ASP A 211 11.10 5.33 -0.71
N LEU A 212 11.90 6.24 -1.29
CA LEU A 212 12.34 6.13 -2.68
C LEU A 212 13.41 5.04 -2.81
N ILE A 213 14.28 4.88 -1.81
CA ILE A 213 15.27 3.79 -1.73
C ILE A 213 14.54 2.45 -1.64
N ASP A 214 13.57 2.32 -0.74
CA ASP A 214 12.73 1.11 -0.59
C ASP A 214 12.05 0.78 -1.92
N ALA A 215 11.48 1.76 -2.60
CA ALA A 215 10.82 1.56 -3.90
C ALA A 215 11.80 1.07 -4.99
N LEU A 216 13.05 1.53 -4.99
CA LEU A 216 14.08 1.01 -5.91
C LEU A 216 14.45 -0.43 -5.57
N GLN A 217 14.60 -0.76 -4.28
CA GLN A 217 14.96 -2.10 -3.81
C GLN A 217 13.84 -3.11 -4.08
N ASP A 218 12.59 -2.75 -3.77
CA ASP A 218 11.39 -3.53 -4.04
C ASP A 218 11.17 -3.75 -5.55
N ALA A 219 11.80 -2.93 -6.41
CA ALA A 219 11.67 -3.10 -7.85
C ALA A 219 12.36 -4.38 -8.34
N LEU A 220 13.37 -4.87 -7.61
CA LEU A 220 14.14 -6.04 -7.97
C LEU A 220 13.25 -7.29 -8.01
N GLY A 221 13.12 -7.90 -9.19
CA GLY A 221 12.27 -9.07 -9.41
C GLY A 221 10.78 -8.77 -9.60
N ALA A 222 10.37 -7.49 -9.49
CA ALA A 222 8.99 -7.06 -9.72
C ALA A 222 8.83 -6.25 -11.02
N TYR A 223 9.86 -5.53 -11.44
CA TYR A 223 9.86 -4.68 -12.63
C TYR A 223 11.10 -4.92 -13.51
N ASP A 224 10.94 -4.65 -14.81
CA ASP A 224 12.00 -4.83 -15.82
C ASP A 224 12.77 -3.53 -16.08
N GLY A 225 12.19 -2.37 -15.75
CA GLY A 225 12.84 -1.08 -15.92
C GLY A 225 12.30 -0.01 -14.97
N ILE A 226 13.12 1.02 -14.73
CA ILE A 226 12.79 2.12 -13.84
C ILE A 226 12.98 3.46 -14.56
N ILE A 227 12.00 4.35 -14.44
CA ILE A 227 12.14 5.76 -14.79
C ILE A 227 12.05 6.57 -13.51
N ILE A 228 13.07 7.36 -13.20
CA ILE A 228 13.13 8.12 -11.96
C ILE A 228 13.24 9.62 -12.23
N ASN A 229 12.35 10.40 -11.60
CA ASN A 229 12.54 11.82 -11.39
C ASN A 229 12.88 12.06 -9.92
N PRO A 230 14.17 12.17 -9.55
CA PRO A 230 14.55 12.34 -8.15
C PRO A 230 14.24 13.75 -7.61
N ALA A 231 13.80 14.68 -8.46
CA ALA A 231 13.60 16.08 -8.12
C ALA A 231 14.83 16.66 -7.39
N ALA A 232 14.64 17.23 -6.20
CA ALA A 232 15.73 17.82 -5.43
C ALA A 232 16.82 16.81 -5.04
N TYR A 233 16.46 15.53 -4.86
CA TYR A 233 17.41 14.53 -4.40
C TYR A 233 18.46 14.14 -5.43
N THR A 234 18.25 14.48 -6.71
CA THR A 234 19.29 14.26 -7.72
C THR A 234 20.59 15.00 -7.36
N HIS A 235 20.46 16.15 -6.69
CA HIS A 235 21.58 17.03 -6.33
C HIS A 235 22.21 16.69 -4.97
N THR A 236 21.63 15.81 -4.17
CA THR A 236 22.01 15.63 -2.76
C THR A 236 22.16 14.17 -2.32
N SER A 237 21.42 13.25 -2.93
CA SER A 237 21.28 11.88 -2.42
C SER A 237 22.30 10.94 -3.06
N ILE A 238 23.35 10.64 -2.30
CA ILE A 238 24.26 9.53 -2.61
C ILE A 238 23.59 8.18 -2.30
N ALA A 239 22.73 8.14 -1.28
CA ALA A 239 22.03 6.91 -0.90
C ALA A 239 21.09 6.39 -2.01
N LEU A 240 20.42 7.29 -2.76
CA LEU A 240 19.65 6.89 -3.94
C LEU A 240 20.51 6.37 -5.08
N LEU A 241 21.71 6.95 -5.28
CA LEU A 241 22.67 6.43 -6.25
C LEU A 241 23.09 5.00 -5.88
N ASP A 242 23.45 4.76 -4.61
CA ASP A 242 23.87 3.44 -4.15
C ASP A 242 22.74 2.39 -4.31
N ALA A 243 21.50 2.76 -3.97
CA ALA A 243 20.34 1.91 -4.17
C ALA A 243 20.09 1.59 -5.65
N ALA A 244 20.20 2.60 -6.53
CA ALA A 244 20.06 2.45 -7.98
C ALA A 244 21.13 1.53 -8.58
N LEU A 245 22.39 1.65 -8.13
CA LEU A 245 23.47 0.76 -8.56
C LEU A 245 23.29 -0.68 -8.06
N ALA A 246 22.73 -0.87 -6.87
CA ALA A 246 22.53 -2.19 -6.27
C ALA A 246 21.50 -3.03 -7.03
N VAL A 247 20.40 -2.43 -7.52
CA VAL A 247 19.30 -3.15 -8.17
C VAL A 247 19.65 -3.62 -9.59
N ARG A 248 20.61 -2.99 -10.26
CA ARG A 248 21.10 -3.35 -11.61
C ARG A 248 20.01 -3.47 -12.69
N LEU A 249 18.87 -2.83 -12.48
CA LEU A 249 17.83 -2.67 -13.50
C LEU A 249 18.20 -1.52 -14.44
N PRO A 250 17.70 -1.49 -15.68
CA PRO A 250 17.86 -0.34 -16.57
C PRO A 250 17.09 0.86 -16.00
N ILE A 251 17.80 1.96 -15.75
CA ILE A 251 17.24 3.20 -15.17
C ILE A 251 17.42 4.38 -16.12
N ILE A 252 16.35 5.16 -16.30
CA ILE A 252 16.40 6.47 -16.96
C ILE A 252 16.09 7.57 -15.94
N GLU A 253 16.94 8.60 -15.89
CA GLU A 253 16.68 9.82 -15.13
C GLU A 253 15.79 10.76 -15.97
N VAL A 254 14.76 11.34 -15.37
CA VAL A 254 13.91 12.36 -16.03
C VAL A 254 13.73 13.60 -15.17
N HIS A 255 13.73 14.76 -15.84
CA HIS A 255 13.40 16.04 -15.23
C HIS A 255 12.36 16.77 -16.08
N LEU A 256 11.37 17.36 -15.42
CA LEU A 256 10.34 18.17 -16.08
C LEU A 256 10.93 19.45 -16.67
N THR A 257 11.78 20.11 -15.91
CA THR A 257 12.47 21.33 -16.32
C THR A 257 13.89 21.01 -16.75
N ASP A 258 14.47 21.91 -17.53
CA ASP A 258 15.87 21.80 -17.88
C ASP A 258 16.69 22.21 -16.66
N ILE A 259 17.46 21.28 -16.12
CA ILE A 259 18.29 21.54 -14.94
C ILE A 259 19.54 22.35 -15.30
N SER A 260 19.96 22.38 -16.57
CA SER A 260 21.20 23.02 -17.03
C SER A 260 21.08 24.54 -17.23
N SER A 261 19.85 25.05 -17.32
CA SER A 261 19.56 26.48 -17.38
C SER A 261 19.26 27.09 -16.00
N ARG A 262 19.51 26.35 -14.92
CA ARG A 262 19.19 26.73 -13.55
C ARG A 262 20.43 27.09 -12.74
N GLU A 263 20.26 27.20 -11.43
CA GLU A 263 21.35 27.53 -10.50
C GLU A 263 22.45 26.46 -10.52
N ASP A 264 23.71 26.86 -10.32
CA ASP A 264 24.89 25.97 -10.47
C ASP A 264 24.78 24.65 -9.69
N PHE A 265 24.19 24.67 -8.50
CA PHE A 265 24.03 23.47 -7.68
C PHE A 265 23.07 22.44 -8.30
N ARG A 266 22.24 22.84 -9.28
CA ARG A 266 21.33 21.94 -9.99
C ARG A 266 21.96 21.27 -11.20
N HIS A 267 23.17 21.63 -11.56
CA HIS A 267 23.90 20.98 -12.64
C HIS A 267 24.45 19.61 -12.23
N ILE A 268 24.57 19.36 -10.92
CA ILE A 268 25.06 18.11 -10.35
C ILE A 268 23.90 17.12 -10.23
N SER A 269 24.03 15.94 -10.83
CA SER A 269 23.12 14.81 -10.62
C SER A 269 23.94 13.61 -10.20
N TYR A 270 23.76 13.14 -8.96
CA TYR A 270 24.43 11.94 -8.45
C TYR A 270 23.86 10.68 -9.09
N ILE A 271 22.53 10.56 -9.14
CA ILE A 271 21.87 9.34 -9.65
C ILE A 271 22.15 9.09 -11.14
N ARG A 272 22.55 10.13 -11.90
CA ARG A 272 22.86 10.01 -13.32
C ARG A 272 23.91 8.93 -13.59
N GLU A 273 24.83 8.68 -12.67
CA GLU A 273 25.85 7.63 -12.82
C GLU A 273 25.23 6.22 -12.91
N ALA A 274 24.07 5.98 -12.28
CA ALA A 274 23.33 4.72 -12.38
C ALA A 274 22.40 4.65 -13.59
N CYS A 275 22.16 5.76 -14.28
CA CYS A 275 21.18 5.85 -15.36
C CYS A 275 21.86 5.72 -16.72
N PHE A 276 21.29 4.91 -17.63
CA PHE A 276 21.84 4.78 -18.98
C PHE A 276 21.43 5.94 -19.91
N ALA A 277 20.39 6.69 -19.52
CA ALA A 277 19.96 7.91 -20.20
C ALA A 277 19.39 8.93 -19.19
N SER A 278 19.43 10.21 -19.57
CA SER A 278 18.86 11.32 -18.80
C SER A 278 18.11 12.26 -19.76
N LEU A 279 16.86 12.59 -19.45
CA LEU A 279 15.99 13.45 -20.26
C LEU A 279 15.47 14.62 -19.44
N SER A 280 15.63 15.85 -19.92
CA SER A 280 15.25 17.05 -19.16
C SER A 280 14.63 18.13 -20.05
N GLY A 281 13.76 18.96 -19.47
CA GLY A 281 13.31 20.22 -20.08
C GLY A 281 12.12 20.17 -21.03
N LYS A 282 11.45 19.03 -21.18
CA LYS A 282 10.27 18.89 -22.05
C LYS A 282 8.96 18.67 -21.27
N GLY A 283 8.96 18.92 -19.96
CA GLY A 283 7.79 18.69 -19.10
C GLY A 283 7.38 17.22 -19.11
N ILE A 284 6.08 16.96 -19.26
CA ILE A 284 5.53 15.59 -19.35
C ILE A 284 6.11 14.82 -20.54
N GLU A 285 6.51 15.51 -21.61
CA GLU A 285 7.08 14.84 -22.78
C GLU A 285 8.42 14.16 -22.46
N SER A 286 9.19 14.67 -21.49
CA SER A 286 10.39 13.98 -20.99
C SER A 286 10.08 12.57 -20.50
N TYR A 287 8.93 12.36 -19.86
CA TYR A 287 8.49 11.05 -19.41
C TYR A 287 8.06 10.16 -20.57
N ARG A 288 7.35 10.71 -21.57
CA ARG A 288 6.93 9.93 -22.75
C ARG A 288 8.12 9.42 -23.53
N GLU A 289 9.09 10.29 -23.80
CA GLU A 289 10.33 9.92 -24.47
C GLU A 289 11.13 8.89 -23.65
N ALA A 290 11.15 9.02 -22.32
CA ALA A 290 11.80 8.04 -21.45
C ALA A 290 11.15 6.65 -21.54
N ILE A 291 9.81 6.59 -21.56
CA ILE A 291 9.06 5.32 -21.69
C ILE A 291 9.34 4.67 -23.03
N GLN A 292 9.34 5.45 -24.12
CA GLN A 292 9.70 4.97 -25.45
C GLN A 292 11.13 4.43 -25.52
N LEU A 293 12.07 5.16 -24.94
CA LEU A 293 13.48 4.76 -24.88
C LEU A 293 13.67 3.49 -24.04
N MET A 294 12.94 3.36 -22.93
CA MET A 294 12.95 2.17 -22.09
C MET A 294 12.42 0.95 -22.86
N ALA A 295 11.29 1.08 -23.55
CA ALA A 295 10.73 0.01 -24.36
C ALA A 295 11.72 -0.48 -25.43
N GLN A 296 12.39 0.46 -26.12
CA GLN A 296 13.43 0.14 -27.10
C GLN A 296 14.67 -0.52 -26.47
N HIS A 297 14.99 -0.21 -25.22
CA HIS A 297 16.09 -0.83 -24.49
C HIS A 297 15.77 -2.27 -24.12
N LEU A 298 14.56 -2.52 -23.59
CA LEU A 298 14.12 -3.85 -23.15
C LEU A 298 13.81 -4.82 -24.30
N ALA A 299 13.55 -4.31 -25.50
CA ALA A 299 13.30 -5.13 -26.68
C ALA A 299 14.58 -5.70 -27.35
N LYS A 300 15.78 -5.37 -26.84
CA LYS A 300 17.07 -5.82 -27.38
C LYS A 300 17.60 -7.04 -26.63
#